data_AF-A0A7Y9BPC3-F1
#
_entry.id   AF-A0A7Y9BPC3-F1
#
_cell.length_a   1.000
_cell.length_b   1.000
_cell.length_c   1.000
_cell.angle_alpha   90.00
_cell.angle_beta   90.00
_cell.angle_gamma   90.00
#
_symmetry.space_group_name_H-M   'P 1'
#
loop_
_entity.id
_entity.type
_entity.pdbx_description
1 polymer ?
#
loop_
_entity_poly.entity_id
_entity_poly.type
_entity_poly.pdbx_seq_one_letter_code
_entity_poly.pdbx_strand_id
1 'polypeptide(L)'
;MTQRLDPGAGWYGEFLRRDPEGLRACLDGAAMPPWDVVESLLDDLARARGAEFAAREMQYAARLRAEAAAVWDRLPGGAGELRDLIADAAGQREAAEAAARSLTARLAATADRAEADAVAGELAWLRDDAARAASRHEDFTTRLTALTTT
;
A
#
# COMPACT_ATOMS: atom_id res chain seq x y z
N MET A 1 2.39 15.39 -7.18
CA MET A 1 2.87 14.10 -7.72
C MET A 1 1.87 13.51 -8.72
N THR A 2 0.65 13.17 -8.28
CA THR A 2 -0.37 12.47 -9.10
C THR A 2 -0.80 13.20 -10.37
N GLN A 3 -0.81 14.54 -10.40
CA GLN A 3 -1.05 15.33 -11.63
C GLN A 3 -0.06 15.05 -12.78
N ARG A 4 1.04 14.33 -12.51
CA ARG A 4 2.08 13.96 -13.49
C ARG A 4 2.02 12.47 -13.88
N LEU A 5 1.04 11.73 -13.38
CA LEU A 5 0.87 10.30 -13.61
C LEU A 5 -0.34 10.05 -14.51
N ASP A 6 -0.27 8.99 -15.31
CA ASP A 6 -1.38 8.56 -16.17
C ASP A 6 -2.43 7.81 -15.33
N PRO A 7 -3.68 8.28 -15.21
CA PRO A 7 -4.73 7.60 -14.46
C PRO A 7 -5.19 6.28 -15.12
N GLY A 8 -4.80 6.00 -16.37
CA GLY A 8 -5.11 4.76 -17.07
C GLY A 8 -4.03 3.69 -16.99
N ALA A 9 -2.91 3.94 -16.31
CA ALA A 9 -1.75 3.05 -16.29
C ALA A 9 -1.02 3.03 -14.95
N GLY A 10 -0.13 2.04 -14.80
CA GLY A 10 0.71 1.89 -13.61
C GLY A 10 -0.08 1.61 -12.33
N TRP A 11 0.58 1.80 -11.20
CA TRP A 11 -0.04 1.71 -9.88
C TRP A 11 -1.09 2.79 -9.64
N TYR A 12 -0.90 4.00 -10.19
CA TYR A 12 -1.88 5.06 -10.03
C TYR A 12 -3.25 4.67 -10.60
N GLY A 13 -3.28 4.13 -11.82
CA GLY A 13 -4.51 3.62 -12.42
C GLY A 13 -5.09 2.43 -11.65
N GLU A 14 -4.23 1.53 -11.15
CA GLU A 14 -4.72 0.38 -10.38
C GLU A 14 -5.35 0.79 -9.04
N PHE A 15 -4.76 1.73 -8.32
CA PHE A 15 -5.36 2.24 -7.08
C PHE A 15 -6.68 2.95 -7.33
N LEU A 16 -6.79 3.75 -8.40
CA LEU A 16 -8.05 4.35 -8.82
C LEU A 16 -9.13 3.30 -9.11
N ARG A 17 -8.75 2.15 -9.66
CA ARG A 17 -9.66 1.07 -10.02
C ARG A 17 -10.09 0.23 -8.81
N ARG A 18 -9.16 -0.05 -7.88
CA ARG A 18 -9.40 -0.93 -6.73
C ARG A 18 -10.03 -0.22 -5.54
N ASP A 19 -9.63 1.03 -5.27
CA ASP A 19 -10.05 1.81 -4.10
C ASP A 19 -10.12 3.32 -4.43
N PRO A 20 -11.10 3.73 -5.26
CA PRO A 20 -11.25 5.12 -5.66
C PRO A 20 -11.58 6.04 -4.48
N GLU A 21 -12.39 5.58 -3.51
CA GLU A 21 -12.71 6.39 -2.33
C GLU A 21 -11.49 6.59 -1.42
N GLY A 22 -10.72 5.54 -1.14
CA GLY A 22 -9.54 5.63 -0.28
C GLY A 22 -8.46 6.53 -0.89
N LEU A 23 -8.21 6.39 -2.20
CA LEU A 23 -7.27 7.27 -2.89
C LEU A 23 -7.75 8.74 -2.90
N ARG A 24 -9.04 8.98 -3.10
CA ARG A 24 -9.62 10.34 -3.02
C ARG A 24 -9.48 10.93 -1.62
N ALA A 25 -9.78 10.16 -0.57
CA ALA A 25 -9.61 10.60 0.81
C ALA A 25 -8.17 11.02 1.11
N CYS A 26 -7.17 10.28 0.59
CA CYS A 26 -5.76 10.64 0.71
C CYS A 26 -5.41 11.96 -0.01
N LEU A 27 -5.93 12.14 -1.24
CA LEU A 27 -5.67 13.33 -2.04
C LEU A 27 -6.34 14.59 -1.47
N ASP A 28 -7.51 14.44 -0.88
CA ASP A 28 -8.27 15.51 -0.22
C ASP A 28 -7.73 15.82 1.19
N GLY A 29 -6.75 15.04 1.68
CA GLY A 29 -6.18 15.18 3.02
C GLY A 29 -7.11 14.70 4.14
N ALA A 30 -8.17 13.95 3.81
CA ALA A 30 -9.10 13.34 4.75
C ALA A 30 -8.58 12.01 5.34
N ALA A 31 -7.51 11.45 4.79
CA ALA A 31 -6.81 10.29 5.32
C ALA A 31 -5.29 10.43 5.09
N MET A 32 -4.49 9.83 5.97
CA MET A 32 -3.05 9.70 5.76
C MET A 32 -2.79 8.62 4.70
N PRO A 33 -2.13 8.92 3.56
CA PRO A 33 -1.81 7.89 2.58
C PRO A 33 -0.90 6.82 3.20
N PRO A 34 -1.09 5.52 2.95
CA PRO A 34 -0.10 4.49 3.31
C PRO A 34 1.24 4.71 2.58
N TRP A 35 2.37 4.37 3.19
CA TRP A 35 3.68 4.62 2.57
C TRP A 35 3.89 3.76 1.32
N ASP A 36 3.45 2.50 1.36
CA ASP A 36 3.52 1.57 0.22
C ASP A 36 2.80 2.09 -1.04
N VAL A 37 1.72 2.87 -0.84
CA VAL A 37 1.00 3.55 -1.92
C VAL A 37 1.86 4.68 -2.49
N VAL A 38 2.46 5.51 -1.63
CA VAL A 38 3.34 6.60 -2.07
C VAL A 38 4.56 6.07 -2.81
N GLU A 39 5.20 5.00 -2.33
CA GLU A 39 6.32 4.34 -3.00
C GLU A 39 5.93 3.85 -4.39
N SER A 40 4.77 3.22 -4.52
CA SER A 40 4.27 2.73 -5.82
C SER A 40 4.00 3.87 -6.81
N LEU A 41 3.49 5.01 -6.33
CA LEU A 41 3.30 6.21 -7.16
C LEU A 41 4.63 6.86 -7.55
N LEU A 42 5.67 6.76 -6.70
CA LEU A 42 7.02 7.22 -7.02
C LEU A 42 7.69 6.30 -8.06
N ASP A 43 7.40 5.01 -8.05
CA ASP A 43 7.85 4.08 -9.10
C ASP A 43 7.21 4.42 -10.46
N ASP A 44 5.92 4.72 -10.49
CA ASP A 44 5.26 5.23 -11.71
C ASP A 44 5.88 6.55 -12.17
N LEU A 45 6.22 7.43 -11.22
CA LEU A 45 6.89 8.68 -11.52
C LEU A 45 8.29 8.45 -12.10
N ALA A 46 9.02 7.45 -11.61
CA ALA A 46 10.32 7.07 -12.15
C ALA A 46 10.21 6.61 -13.61
N ARG A 47 9.16 5.83 -13.93
CA ARG A 47 8.87 5.42 -15.32
C ARG A 47 8.52 6.61 -16.21
N ALA A 48 7.79 7.60 -15.69
CA ALA A 48 7.35 8.77 -16.45
C ALA A 48 8.41 9.89 -16.59
N ARG A 49 9.28 10.06 -15.59
CA ARG A 49 10.16 11.24 -15.44
C ARG A 49 11.63 10.92 -15.18
N GLY A 50 11.98 9.64 -15.05
CA GLY A 50 13.34 9.16 -14.78
C GLY A 50 13.62 8.95 -13.29
N ALA A 51 14.51 8.00 -13.00
CA ALA A 51 14.84 7.56 -11.64
C ALA A 51 15.41 8.67 -10.75
N GLU A 52 16.27 9.55 -11.28
CA GLU A 52 16.84 10.66 -10.50
C GLU A 52 15.79 11.70 -10.07
N PHE A 53 14.74 11.89 -10.89
CA PHE A 53 13.63 12.75 -10.53
C PHE A 53 12.82 12.12 -9.39
N ALA A 54 12.45 10.85 -9.53
CA ALA A 54 11.69 10.12 -8.52
C ALA A 54 12.44 10.00 -7.18
N ALA A 55 13.75 9.79 -7.19
CA ALA A 55 14.56 9.71 -5.97
C ALA A 55 14.52 11.02 -5.15
N ARG A 56 14.55 12.18 -5.82
CA ARG A 56 14.41 13.49 -5.15
C ARG A 56 13.02 13.67 -4.57
N GLU A 57 11.99 13.30 -5.33
CA GLU A 57 10.59 13.37 -4.87
C GLU A 57 10.33 12.40 -3.70
N MET A 58 10.98 11.23 -3.69
CA MET A 58 10.89 10.26 -2.59
C MET A 58 11.41 10.83 -1.28
N GLN A 59 12.61 11.44 -1.29
CA GLN A 59 13.17 12.07 -0.10
C GLN A 59 12.27 13.20 0.42
N TYR A 60 11.73 14.00 -0.49
CA TYR A 60 10.81 15.07 -0.14
C TYR A 60 9.49 14.53 0.46
N ALA A 61 8.90 13.51 -0.17
CA ALA A 61 7.67 12.87 0.27
C ALA A 61 7.83 12.18 1.63
N ALA A 62 8.95 11.48 1.86
CA ALA A 62 9.24 10.82 3.13
C ALA A 62 9.27 11.82 4.28
N ARG A 63 9.94 12.97 4.10
CA ARG A 63 9.98 14.03 5.12
C ARG A 63 8.61 14.61 5.39
N LEU A 64 7.84 14.95 4.34
CA LEU A 64 6.48 15.49 4.51
C LEU A 64 5.55 14.50 5.20
N ARG A 65 5.60 13.22 4.82
CA ARG A 65 4.83 12.16 5.47
C ARG A 65 5.17 12.08 6.94
N ALA A 66 6.46 12.02 7.30
CA ALA A 66 6.86 11.86 8.70
C ALA A 66 6.29 12.97 9.59
N GLU A 67 6.39 14.23 9.15
CA GLU A 67 5.82 15.37 9.86
C GLU A 67 4.28 15.29 9.95
N ALA A 68 3.62 14.98 8.83
CA ALA A 68 2.16 14.90 8.78
C ALA A 68 1.62 13.75 9.64
N ALA A 69 2.23 12.56 9.55
CA ALA A 69 1.89 11.39 10.36
C ALA A 69 2.03 11.69 11.85
N ALA A 70 3.12 12.35 12.27
CA ALA A 70 3.31 12.72 13.66
C ALA A 70 2.21 13.67 14.18
N VAL A 71 1.71 14.59 13.35
CA VAL A 71 0.58 15.46 13.71
C VAL A 71 -0.72 14.67 13.82
N TRP A 72 -1.01 13.81 12.85
CA TRP A 72 -2.19 12.93 12.83
C TRP A 72 -2.24 12.01 14.05
N ASP A 73 -1.13 11.35 14.36
CA ASP A 73 -1.04 10.36 15.44
C ASP A 73 -1.27 10.99 16.83
N ARG A 74 -0.99 12.30 16.97
CA ARG A 74 -1.23 13.07 18.20
C ARG A 74 -2.65 13.64 18.33
N LEU A 75 -3.49 13.50 17.31
CA LEU A 75 -4.90 13.92 17.42
C LEU A 75 -5.61 13.08 18.51
N PRO A 76 -6.68 13.61 19.14
CA PRO A 76 -7.49 12.84 20.07
C PRO A 76 -7.98 11.54 19.41
N GLY A 77 -7.61 10.40 20.00
CA GLY A 77 -7.95 9.08 19.45
C GLY A 77 -6.90 8.46 18.52
N GLY A 78 -5.85 9.19 18.12
CA GLY A 78 -4.85 8.71 17.14
C GLY A 78 -4.14 7.41 17.56
N ALA A 79 -3.81 7.26 18.85
CA ALA A 79 -3.26 5.99 19.36
C ALA A 79 -4.26 4.81 19.26
N GLY A 80 -5.56 5.08 19.37
CA GLY A 80 -6.62 4.08 19.17
C GLY A 80 -6.72 3.70 17.71
N GLU A 81 -6.81 4.70 16.82
CA GLU A 81 -6.84 4.52 15.37
C GLU A 81 -5.63 3.72 14.85
N LEU A 82 -4.43 4.00 15.35
CA LEU A 82 -3.24 3.21 15.01
C LEU A 82 -3.36 1.73 15.41
N ARG A 83 -3.99 1.41 16.55
CA ARG A 83 -4.19 0.00 16.95
C ARG A 83 -5.19 -0.70 16.05
N ASP A 84 -6.25 -0.01 15.66
CA ASP A 84 -7.26 -0.53 14.74
C ASP A 84 -6.62 -0.78 13.36
N LEU A 85 -5.83 0.16 12.85
CA LEU A 85 -5.08 0.02 11.61
C LEU A 85 -4.05 -1.13 11.65
N ILE A 86 -3.38 -1.36 12.79
CA ILE A 86 -2.49 -2.51 12.98
C ILE A 86 -3.28 -3.83 12.89
N ALA A 87 -4.42 -3.92 13.57
CA ALA A 87 -5.28 -5.10 13.55
C ALA A 87 -5.83 -5.37 12.14
N ASP A 88 -6.29 -4.33 11.44
CA ASP A 88 -6.77 -4.43 10.06
C ASP A 88 -5.67 -4.91 9.11
N ALA A 89 -4.46 -4.36 9.23
CA ALA A 89 -3.32 -4.77 8.41
C ALA A 89 -2.92 -6.24 8.69
N ALA A 90 -2.96 -6.69 9.95
CA ALA A 90 -2.74 -8.10 10.29
C ALA A 90 -3.81 -9.00 9.66
N GLY A 91 -5.09 -8.64 9.79
CA GLY A 91 -6.20 -9.41 9.21
C GLY A 91 -6.14 -9.48 7.68
N GLN A 92 -5.82 -8.36 7.01
CA GLN A 92 -5.63 -8.32 5.55
C GLN A 92 -4.50 -9.24 5.11
N ARG A 93 -3.37 -9.22 5.83
CA ARG A 93 -2.23 -10.10 5.54
C ARG A 93 -2.60 -11.57 5.69
N GLU A 94 -3.22 -11.95 6.80
CA GLU A 94 -3.63 -13.34 7.05
C GLU A 94 -4.60 -13.85 5.98
N ALA A 95 -5.57 -13.03 5.60
CA ALA A 95 -6.53 -13.35 4.54
C ALA A 95 -5.86 -13.53 3.18
N ALA A 96 -4.98 -12.60 2.79
CA ALA A 96 -4.25 -12.66 1.52
C ALA A 96 -3.32 -13.89 1.46
N GLU A 97 -2.59 -14.17 2.55
CA GLU A 97 -1.72 -15.35 2.64
C GLU A 97 -2.52 -16.67 2.60
N ALA A 98 -3.69 -16.72 3.25
CA ALA A 98 -4.57 -17.90 3.21
C ALA A 98 -5.09 -18.16 1.79
N ALA A 99 -5.56 -17.11 1.10
CA ALA A 99 -5.99 -17.21 -0.29
C ALA A 99 -4.82 -17.63 -1.20
N ALA A 100 -3.62 -17.06 -1.00
CA ALA A 100 -2.43 -17.39 -1.78
C ALA A 100 -2.03 -18.87 -1.63
N ARG A 101 -2.15 -19.45 -0.42
CA ARG A 101 -1.93 -20.88 -0.18
C ARG A 101 -2.93 -21.75 -0.97
N SER A 102 -4.21 -21.36 -0.98
CA SER A 102 -5.25 -22.06 -1.74
C SER A 102 -4.96 -22.03 -3.25
N LEU A 103 -4.62 -20.86 -3.80
CA LEU A 103 -4.28 -20.72 -5.21
C LEU A 103 -3.00 -21.47 -5.60
N THR A 104 -2.00 -21.49 -4.71
CA THR A 104 -0.77 -22.27 -4.94
C THR A 104 -1.08 -23.76 -5.06
N ALA A 105 -1.97 -24.30 -4.22
CA ALA A 105 -2.40 -25.69 -4.33
C ALA A 105 -3.19 -25.96 -5.62
N ARG A 106 -4.07 -25.04 -6.04
CA ARG A 106 -4.82 -25.12 -7.30
C ARG A 106 -3.89 -25.11 -8.52
N LEU A 107 -2.90 -24.20 -8.52
CA LEU A 107 -1.90 -24.10 -9.58
C LEU A 107 -1.07 -25.38 -9.73
N ALA A 108 -0.72 -26.03 -8.61
CA ALA A 108 0.04 -27.27 -8.64
C ALA A 108 -0.77 -28.47 -9.18
N ALA A 109 -2.11 -28.40 -9.12
CA ALA A 109 -3.00 -29.49 -9.53
C ALA A 109 -3.54 -29.35 -10.97
N THR A 110 -3.48 -28.15 -11.57
CA THR A 110 -4.01 -27.94 -12.92
C THR A 110 -3.05 -28.40 -14.00
N ALA A 111 -3.59 -29.07 -15.02
CA ALA A 111 -2.87 -29.40 -16.25
C ALA A 111 -3.24 -28.45 -17.41
N ASP A 112 -4.23 -27.56 -17.19
CA ASP A 112 -4.66 -26.57 -18.17
C ASP A 112 -3.75 -25.34 -18.07
N ARG A 113 -3.09 -25.00 -19.18
CA ARG A 113 -2.21 -23.84 -19.28
C ARG A 113 -2.96 -22.52 -19.10
N ALA A 114 -4.16 -22.38 -19.65
CA ALA A 114 -4.91 -21.14 -19.57
C ALA A 114 -5.38 -20.89 -18.12
N GLU A 115 -5.81 -21.96 -17.44
CA GLU A 115 -6.11 -21.89 -16.01
C GLU A 115 -4.85 -21.56 -15.20
N ALA A 116 -3.72 -22.22 -15.48
CA ALA A 116 -2.46 -21.96 -14.79
C ALA A 116 -2.04 -20.49 -14.88
N ASP A 117 -2.12 -19.89 -16.07
CA ASP A 117 -1.75 -18.49 -16.29
C ASP A 117 -2.69 -17.53 -15.54
N ALA A 118 -4.00 -17.80 -15.54
CA ALA A 118 -4.97 -17.01 -14.79
C ALA A 118 -4.74 -17.10 -13.26
N VAL A 119 -4.52 -18.32 -12.74
CA VAL A 119 -4.22 -18.55 -11.32
C VAL A 119 -2.91 -17.89 -10.91
N ALA A 120 -1.88 -17.94 -11.75
CA ALA A 120 -0.59 -17.29 -11.49
C ALA A 120 -0.75 -15.76 -11.37
N GLY A 121 -1.59 -15.15 -12.21
CA GLY A 121 -1.92 -13.73 -12.13
C GLY A 121 -2.62 -13.37 -10.82
N GLU A 122 -3.66 -14.11 -10.43
CA GLU A 122 -4.35 -13.92 -9.13
C GLU A 122 -3.38 -14.10 -7.94
N LEU A 123 -2.50 -15.09 -8.01
CA LEU A 123 -1.52 -15.35 -6.95
C LEU A 123 -0.49 -14.22 -6.82
N ALA A 124 -0.08 -13.60 -7.93
CA ALA A 124 0.79 -12.43 -7.89
C ALA A 124 0.12 -11.26 -7.16
N TRP A 125 -1.17 -11.02 -7.41
CA TRP A 125 -1.95 -10.00 -6.70
C TRP A 125 -2.05 -10.27 -5.21
N LEU A 126 -2.39 -11.50 -4.80
CA LEU A 126 -2.49 -11.83 -3.37
C LEU A 126 -1.16 -11.70 -2.64
N ARG A 127 -0.05 -11.96 -3.32
CA ARG A 127 1.29 -11.75 -2.75
C ARG A 127 1.62 -10.26 -2.57
N ASP A 128 1.25 -9.43 -3.53
CA ASP A 128 1.39 -7.97 -3.42
C ASP A 128 0.52 -7.42 -2.28
N ASP A 129 -0.76 -7.83 -2.22
CA ASP A 129 -1.68 -7.45 -1.15
C ASP A 129 -1.13 -7.83 0.24
N ALA A 130 -0.58 -9.04 0.39
CA ALA A 130 0.05 -9.49 1.64
C ALA A 130 1.30 -8.67 2.00
N ALA A 131 2.14 -8.33 1.00
CA ALA A 131 3.33 -7.52 1.22
C ALA A 131 2.99 -6.09 1.64
N ARG A 132 1.98 -5.47 1.01
CA ARG A 132 1.46 -4.15 1.39
C ARG A 132 0.87 -4.14 2.79
N ALA A 133 0.08 -5.15 3.13
CA ALA A 133 -0.47 -5.31 4.48
C ALA A 133 0.65 -5.46 5.53
N ALA A 134 1.70 -6.22 5.24
CA ALA A 134 2.87 -6.34 6.12
C ALA A 134 3.61 -5.00 6.30
N SER A 135 3.86 -4.27 5.21
CA SER A 135 4.49 -2.94 5.25
C SER A 135 3.69 -1.94 6.09
N ARG A 136 2.36 -1.92 5.93
CA ARG A 136 1.46 -1.07 6.72
C ARG A 136 1.49 -1.42 8.20
N HIS A 137 1.43 -2.71 8.53
CA HIS A 137 1.54 -3.17 9.91
C HIS A 137 2.84 -2.68 10.57
N GLU A 138 3.97 -2.78 9.87
CA GLU A 138 5.27 -2.30 10.35
C GLU A 138 5.30 -0.76 10.54
N ASP A 139 4.80 0.01 9.56
CA ASP A 139 4.70 1.47 9.65
C ASP A 139 3.86 1.90 10.86
N PHE A 140 2.66 1.34 11.01
CA PHE A 140 1.75 1.70 12.11
C PHE A 140 2.29 1.28 13.48
N THR A 141 2.93 0.11 13.58
CA THR A 141 3.58 -0.35 14.81
C THR A 141 4.71 0.60 15.22
N THR A 142 5.53 1.02 14.25
CA THR A 142 6.63 1.97 14.47
C THR A 142 6.09 3.32 14.96
N ARG A 143 5.04 3.83 14.32
CA ARG A 143 4.39 5.09 14.68
C ARG A 143 3.76 5.05 16.07
N LEU A 144 3.03 3.98 16.40
CA LEU A 144 2.45 3.79 17.73
C LEU A 144 3.53 3.74 18.81
N THR A 145 4.64 3.03 18.55
CA THR A 145 5.77 2.95 19.48
C THR A 145 6.37 4.33 19.75
N ALA A 146 6.61 5.13 18.70
CA ALA A 146 7.12 6.49 18.84
C ALA A 146 6.16 7.39 19.64
N LEU A 147 4.85 7.26 19.43
CA LEU A 147 3.83 8.01 20.16
C LEU A 147 3.80 7.68 21.65
N THR A 148 4.01 6.41 22.03
CA THR A 148 3.98 5.97 23.43
C THR A 148 5.26 6.22 24.21
N THR A 149 6.36 6.51 23.51
CA THR A 149 7.68 6.78 24.12
C THR A 149 7.93 8.28 24.33
N THR A 150 7.06 9.13 23.77
CA THR A 150 7.08 10.59 23.95
C THR A 150 6.26 11.01 25.15
#